data_AF-A0A497BXD7-F1
#
_entry.id   AF-A0A497BXD7-F1
#
_cell.length_a   1.000
_cell.length_b   1.000
_cell.length_c   1.000
_cell.angle_alpha   90.00
_cell.angle_beta   90.00
_cell.angle_gamma   90.00
#
_symmetry.space_group_name_H-M   'P 1'
#
loop_
_entity.id
_entity.type
_entity.pdbx_description
1 polymer ?
#
loop_
_entity_poly.entity_id
_entity_poly.type
_entity_poly.pdbx_seq_one_letter_code
_entity_poly.pdbx_strand_id
1 'polypeptide(L)' 'MTSCKQGDVILVPFPFTDLTTVKQRPALVLSADWFNASRDDCVAAAITSQIPSDL' A
#
# COMPACT_ATOMS: atom_id res chain seq x y z
N MET A 1 -16.06 0.14 3.23
CA MET A 1 -15.38 -0.61 4.32
C MET A 1 -14.26 -1.46 3.74
N THR A 2 -13.13 -0.82 3.49
CA THR A 2 -11.87 -1.47 3.10
C THR A 2 -11.33 -2.16 4.34
N SER A 3 -11.42 -3.49 4.42
CA SER A 3 -11.05 -4.27 5.62
C SER A 3 -9.53 -4.38 5.78
N CYS A 4 -8.83 -3.27 5.97
CA CYS A 4 -7.40 -3.23 6.26
C CYS A 4 -7.14 -2.75 7.69
N LYS A 5 -6.34 -3.50 8.43
CA LYS A 5 -5.88 -3.15 9.78
C LYS A 5 -4.44 -2.64 9.72
N GLN A 6 -4.06 -1.88 10.74
CA GLN A 6 -2.68 -1.45 10.90
C GLN A 6 -1.76 -2.67 10.95
N GLY A 7 -0.72 -2.67 10.11
CA GLY A 7 0.23 -3.78 10.00
C GLY A 7 -0.12 -4.82 8.91
N ASP A 8 -1.31 -4.76 8.31
CA ASP A 8 -1.63 -5.63 7.18
C ASP A 8 -0.75 -5.30 5.96
N VAL A 9 -0.35 -6.33 5.22
CA VAL A 9 0.26 -6.18 3.88
C VAL A 9 -0.82 -6.42 2.85
N ILE A 10 -1.16 -5.38 2.10
CA ILE A 10 -2.19 -5.40 1.06
C ILE A 10 -1.57 -5.29 -0.33
N LEU A 11 -2.28 -5.80 -1.34
CA LEU A 11 -1.94 -5.57 -2.74
C LEU A 11 -2.71 -4.36 -3.24
N VAL A 12 -1.98 -3.35 -3.74
CA VAL A 12 -2.56 -2.17 -4.37
C VAL A 12 -2.25 -2.17 -5.87
N PRO A 13 -3.22 -1.80 -6.73
CA PRO A 13 -2.95 -1.59 -8.13
C PRO A 13 -2.08 -0.33 -8.29
N PHE A 14 -0.85 -0.50 -8.76
CA PHE A 14 0.04 0.60 -9.05
C PHE A 14 0.22 0.72 -10.57
N PRO A 15 -0.16 1.85 -11.18
CA PRO A 15 0.05 2.05 -12.61
C PRO A 15 1.55 2.20 -12.88
N PHE A 16 2.03 1.64 -13.99
CA PHE A 16 3.34 2.07 -14.48
C PHE A 16 3.32 3.53 -14.89
N THR A 17 4.49 4.16 -14.92
CA THR A 17 4.66 5.55 -15.37
C THR A 17 4.09 5.79 -16.77
N ASP A 18 4.04 4.76 -17.61
CA ASP A 18 3.48 4.80 -18.97
C ASP A 18 1.98 4.44 -19.04
N LEU A 19 1.34 4.14 -17.91
CA LEU A 19 -0.07 3.74 -17.76
C LEU A 19 -0.49 2.54 -18.62
N THR A 20 0.44 1.81 -19.23
CA THR A 20 0.13 0.72 -20.18
C THR A 20 -0.33 -0.54 -19.48
N THR A 21 0.12 -0.74 -18.25
CA THR A 21 -0.19 -1.91 -17.44
C THR A 21 -0.34 -1.54 -15.97
N VAL A 22 -1.13 -2.32 -15.25
CA VAL A 22 -1.30 -2.21 -13.79
C VAL A 22 -0.62 -3.42 -13.16
N LYS A 23 0.39 -3.20 -12.32
CA LYS A 23 0.97 -4.28 -11.50
C LYS A 23 0.47 -4.15 -10.07
N GLN A 24 0.18 -5.29 -9.45
CA GLN A 24 -0.07 -5.34 -8.01
C GLN A 24 1.24 -5.10 -7.28
N ARG A 25 1.25 -4.15 -6.35
CA ARG A 25 2.40 -3.83 -5.49
C ARG A 25 2.02 -4.07 -4.03
N PRO A 26 2.88 -4.74 -3.25
CA PRO A 26 2.66 -4.86 -1.82
C PRO A 26 2.82 -3.50 -1.14
N ALA A 27 1.93 -3.19 -0.20
CA ALA A 27 2.00 -2.02 0.65
C ALA A 27 1.63 -2.39 2.10
N LEU A 28 2.36 -1.82 3.07
CA LEU A 28 2.10 -1.98 4.51
C LEU A 28 1.16 -0.90 5.00
N VAL A 29 0.06 -1.28 5.64
CA VAL A 29 -0.92 -0.34 6.21
C VAL A 29 -0.34 0.29 7.49
N LEU A 30 -0.26 1.63 7.51
CA LEU A 30 0.29 2.40 8.62
C LEU A 30 -0.78 3.14 9.45
N SER A 31 -1.91 3.48 8.84
CA SER A 31 -3.01 4.17 9.54
C SER A 31 -3.64 3.27 10.60
N ALA A 32 -4.01 3.88 11.72
CA ALA A 32 -4.61 3.19 12.86
C ALA A 32 -5.98 2.60 12.52
N ASP A 33 -6.36 1.51 13.21
CA ASP A 33 -7.62 0.79 12.96
C ASP A 33 -8.85 1.69 13.06
N TRP A 34 -8.88 2.64 13.99
CA TRP A 34 -10.00 3.58 14.12
C TRP A 34 -10.14 4.49 12.88
N PHE A 35 -9.03 4.83 12.23
CA PHE A 35 -9.03 5.63 11.00
C PHE A 35 -9.55 4.78 9.84
N ASN A 36 -9.01 3.57 9.67
CA ASN A 36 -9.40 2.64 8.60
C ASN A 36 -10.86 2.19 8.71
N ALA A 37 -11.40 2.13 9.93
CA ALA A 37 -12.80 1.77 10.17
C ALA A 37 -13.77 2.96 9.96
N SER A 38 -13.31 4.20 10.16
CA SER A 38 -14.15 5.41 10.05
C SER A 38 -14.05 6.10 8.69
N ARG A 39 -13.06 5.75 7.87
CA ARG A 39 -12.81 6.31 6.53
C ARG A 39 -12.72 5.18 5.52
N ASP A 40 -13.05 5.47 4.26
CA ASP A 40 -12.80 4.53 3.16
C ASP A 40 -11.35 4.61 2.63
N ASP A 41 -10.55 5.54 3.19
CA ASP A 41 -9.13 5.72 2.89
C ASP A 41 -8.24 5.07 3.95
N CYS A 42 -7.03 4.65 3.55
CA CYS A 42 -5.97 4.23 4.46
C CYS A 42 -4.62 4.82 4.03
N VAL A 43 -3.71 4.98 4.99
CA VAL A 43 -2.33 5.39 4.74
C VAL A 43 -1.45 4.15 4.73
N ALA A 44 -0.68 3.94 3.67
CA ALA A 44 0.19 2.79 3.51
C ALA A 44 1.57 3.17 2.97
N ALA A 45 2.59 2.38 3.28
CA ALA A 45 3.93 2.49 2.73
C ALA A 45 4.19 1.41 1.69
N ALA A 46 4.76 1.79 0.54
CA ALA A 46 5.12 0.83 -0.51
C ALA A 46 6.26 -0.09 -0.07
N ILE A 47 6.14 -1.39 -0.37
CA ILE A 47 7.20 -2.37 -0.17
C ILE A 47 7.86 -2.67 -1.51
N THR A 48 9.19 -2.66 -1.55
CA THR A 48 9.99 -3.01 -2.71
C THR A 48 11.12 -3.96 -2.34
N SER A 49 11.44 -4.90 -3.23
CA SER A 49 12.62 -5.76 -3.12
C SER A 49 13.89 -5.10 -3.66
N GLN A 50 13.75 -3.93 -4.31
CA GLN A 50 14.90 -3.16 -4.78
C GLN A 50 15.52 -2.44 -3.59
N ILE A 51 16.60 -3.00 -3.06
CA ILE A 51 17.39 -2.38 -1.99
C ILE A 51 18.29 -1.32 -2.65
N PRO A 52 18.23 -0.05 -2.21
CA PRO A 52 19.17 0.99 -2.65
C PRO A 52 20.63 0.56 -2.43
N SER A 53 21.50 0.90 -3.37
CA SER A 53 22.93 0.52 -3.32
C SER A 53 23.73 1.27 -2.25
N ASP A 54 23.15 2.33 -1.70
CA ASP A 54 23.74 3.29 -0.75
C ASP A 54 23.17 3.17 0.68
N LEU A 55 22.35 2.14 0.94
CA LEU A 55 21.96 1.73 2.30
C LEU A 55 23.01 0.84 2.97
#